data_AF-A0AA36F8G8-F1
#
_entry.id   AF-A0AA36F8G8-F1
#
_cell.length_a   1.000
_cell.length_b   1.000
_cell.length_c   1.000
_cell.angle_alpha   90.00
_cell.angle_beta   90.00
_cell.angle_gamma   90.00
#
_symmetry.space_group_name_H-M   'P 1'
#
loop_
_entity.id
_entity.type
_entity.pdbx_description
1 polymer ?
#
loop_
_entity_poly.entity_id
_entity_poly.type
_entity_poly.pdbx_seq_one_letter_code
_entity_poly.pdbx_strand_id
1 'polypeptide(L)'
;MEISCSNMFRAILDMFTAGTDTVALYLTWAFLYMAKYPDMQNRCREEIKQITNMSRPVTMEDKRSMTYVAATLLEVHRIAPIAPISAPHVAEVDTTLGGYDVPKNTVVSFILKDALHDPNHWDNPEEFRPERWINENNEIKKKEAFVPFSLGPRVCAGMSLTNFETFIAFTNILQKYKMEKPDETPMTMEGRQTGITYIPVSDNIRVVPL
;
A
#
# COMPACT_ATOMS: atom_id res chain seq x y z
N MET A 1 12.53 -16.76 26.34
CA MET A 1 11.65 -17.18 25.24
C MET A 1 12.28 -18.41 24.62
N GLU A 2 11.74 -19.60 24.86
CA GLU A 2 12.26 -20.82 24.23
C GLU A 2 11.68 -20.98 22.83
N ILE A 3 12.55 -21.18 21.85
CA ILE A 3 12.17 -21.47 20.46
C ILE A 3 11.73 -22.95 20.42
N SER A 4 10.43 -23.19 20.57
CA SER A 4 9.83 -24.52 20.42
C SER A 4 9.41 -24.77 18.96
N CYS A 5 9.33 -26.03 18.55
CA CYS A 5 8.82 -26.40 17.22
C CYS A 5 7.41 -25.82 16.96
N SER A 6 6.55 -25.78 17.98
CA SER A 6 5.21 -25.19 17.89
C SER A 6 5.27 -23.68 17.61
N ASN A 7 6.14 -22.94 18.32
CA ASN A 7 6.27 -21.50 18.12
C ASN A 7 6.87 -21.18 16.75
N MET A 8 7.84 -21.98 16.29
CA MET A 8 8.41 -21.85 14.95
C MET A 8 7.37 -22.09 13.86
N PHE A 9 6.57 -23.16 13.99
CA PHE A 9 5.49 -23.44 13.03
C PHE A 9 4.46 -22.32 12.96
N ARG A 10 4.04 -21.78 14.11
CA ARG A 10 3.12 -20.63 14.18
C ARG A 10 3.71 -19.39 13.52
N ALA A 11 4.97 -19.06 13.82
CA ALA A 11 5.63 -17.91 13.21
C ALA A 11 5.69 -18.01 11.68
N ILE A 12 5.96 -19.21 11.13
CA ILE A 12 5.93 -19.45 9.69
C ILE A 12 4.53 -19.20 9.12
N LEU A 13 3.49 -19.77 9.74
CA LEU A 13 2.10 -19.55 9.31
C LEU A 13 1.71 -18.08 9.38
N ASP A 14 2.08 -17.37 10.45
CA ASP A 14 1.81 -15.94 10.62
C ASP A 14 2.47 -15.13 9.48
N MET A 15 3.70 -15.47 9.09
CA MET A 15 4.38 -14.80 7.97
C MET A 15 3.68 -14.99 6.63
N PHE A 16 3.26 -16.23 6.29
CA PHE A 16 2.55 -16.50 5.04
C PHE A 16 1.17 -15.82 5.03
N THR A 17 0.39 -15.97 6.10
CA THR A 17 -0.96 -15.39 6.17
C THR A 17 -0.94 -13.87 6.13
N ALA A 18 0.01 -13.22 6.81
CA ALA A 18 0.12 -11.77 6.81
C ALA A 18 0.73 -11.20 5.51
N GLY A 19 1.70 -11.90 4.92
CA GLY A 19 2.51 -11.38 3.81
C GLY A 19 1.96 -11.65 2.41
N THR A 20 1.21 -12.72 2.20
CA THR A 20 0.79 -13.12 0.85
C THR A 20 -0.35 -12.26 0.30
N ASP A 21 -1.52 -12.29 0.94
CA ASP A 21 -2.71 -11.63 0.41
C ASP A 21 -2.58 -10.11 0.42
N THR A 22 -1.90 -9.55 1.43
CA THR A 22 -1.75 -8.09 1.57
C THR A 22 -0.89 -7.49 0.47
N VAL A 23 0.21 -8.15 0.10
CA VAL A 23 1.10 -7.70 -0.99
C VAL A 23 0.41 -7.88 -2.34
N ALA A 24 -0.27 -9.01 -2.56
CA ALA A 24 -1.03 -9.26 -3.78
C ALA A 24 -2.10 -8.18 -3.99
N LEU A 25 -2.90 -7.87 -2.96
CA LEU A 25 -3.93 -6.84 -3.02
C LEU A 25 -3.34 -5.44 -3.26
N TYR A 26 -2.18 -5.13 -2.70
CA TYR A 26 -1.51 -3.87 -2.97
C TYR A 26 -1.15 -3.74 -4.45
N LEU A 27 -0.57 -4.78 -5.05
CA LEU A 27 -0.29 -4.80 -6.48
C LEU A 27 -1.57 -4.74 -7.32
N THR A 28 -2.62 -5.45 -6.93
CA THR A 28 -3.94 -5.37 -7.60
C THR A 28 -4.47 -3.94 -7.62
N TRP A 29 -4.52 -3.26 -6.48
CA TRP A 29 -4.91 -1.85 -6.42
C TRP A 29 -3.99 -0.98 -7.27
N ALA A 30 -2.67 -1.18 -7.21
CA ALA A 30 -1.72 -0.40 -7.99
C ALA A 30 -1.99 -0.51 -9.49
N PHE A 31 -2.20 -1.72 -10.01
CA PHE A 31 -2.49 -1.92 -11.43
C PHE A 31 -3.90 -1.44 -11.83
N LEU A 32 -4.90 -1.53 -10.95
CA LEU A 32 -6.22 -0.92 -11.18
C LEU A 32 -6.10 0.60 -11.33
N TYR A 33 -5.35 1.27 -10.46
CA TYR A 33 -5.08 2.70 -10.57
C TYR A 33 -4.32 3.03 -11.86
N MET A 34 -3.36 2.20 -12.29
CA MET A 34 -2.67 2.40 -13.57
C MET A 34 -3.60 2.26 -14.78
N ALA A 35 -4.50 1.28 -14.77
CA ALA A 35 -5.49 1.10 -15.83
C ALA A 35 -6.51 2.26 -15.86
N LYS A 36 -6.90 2.78 -14.68
CA LYS A 36 -7.82 3.91 -14.57
C LYS A 36 -7.20 5.22 -15.08
N TYR A 37 -5.93 5.47 -14.75
CA TYR A 37 -5.19 6.70 -15.00
C TYR A 37 -4.01 6.46 -15.97
N PRO A 38 -4.27 6.32 -17.29
CA PRO A 38 -3.23 6.01 -18.27
C PRO A 38 -2.12 7.07 -18.34
N ASP A 39 -2.42 8.35 -18.07
CA ASP A 39 -1.42 9.41 -18.06
C ASP A 39 -0.39 9.21 -16.95
N MET A 40 -0.85 8.82 -15.75
CA MET A 40 0.02 8.51 -14.62
C MET A 40 0.83 7.25 -14.87
N GLN A 41 0.20 6.23 -15.47
CA GLN A 41 0.90 5.03 -15.91
C GLN A 41 2.03 5.35 -16.91
N ASN A 42 1.77 6.24 -17.88
CA ASN A 42 2.77 6.65 -18.86
C ASN A 42 3.92 7.42 -18.20
N ARG A 43 3.65 8.26 -17.20
CA ARG A 43 4.69 8.94 -16.42
C ARG A 43 5.56 7.98 -15.63
N CYS A 44 4.97 7.00 -14.94
CA CYS A 44 5.73 5.92 -14.29
C CYS A 44 6.60 5.17 -15.30
N ARG A 45 6.06 4.84 -16.47
CA ARG A 45 6.79 4.14 -17.52
C ARG A 45 7.95 4.95 -18.10
N GLU A 46 7.75 6.26 -18.30
CA GLU A 46 8.81 7.15 -18.78
C GLU A 46 9.94 7.26 -17.75
N GLU A 47 9.63 7.35 -16.47
CA GLU A 47 10.65 7.32 -15.40
C GLU A 47 11.41 5.99 -15.41
N ILE A 48 10.72 4.85 -15.55
CA ILE A 48 11.34 3.52 -15.69
C ILE A 48 12.27 3.47 -16.92
N LYS A 49 11.82 4.04 -18.05
CA LYS A 49 12.57 4.11 -19.30
C LYS A 49 13.86 4.92 -19.13
N GLN A 50 13.79 6.07 -18.47
CA GLN A 50 14.95 6.95 -18.28
C GLN A 50 16.07 6.29 -17.47
N ILE A 51 15.72 5.44 -16.49
CA ILE A 51 16.70 4.78 -15.63
C ILE A 51 17.23 3.47 -16.23
N THR A 52 16.38 2.70 -16.91
CA THR A 52 16.74 1.36 -17.38
C THR A 52 17.02 1.27 -18.87
N ASN A 53 16.70 2.31 -19.65
CA ASN A 53 16.63 2.29 -21.11
C ASN A 53 15.75 1.16 -21.68
N MET A 54 14.87 0.57 -20.87
CA MET A 54 14.13 -0.66 -21.17
C MET A 54 14.99 -1.87 -21.53
N SER A 55 16.31 -1.84 -21.26
CA SER A 55 17.24 -2.92 -21.63
C SER A 55 17.53 -3.89 -20.49
N ARG A 56 17.19 -3.51 -19.25
CA ARG A 56 17.36 -4.34 -18.05
C ARG A 56 16.18 -4.21 -17.08
N PRO A 57 15.96 -5.21 -16.20
CA PRO A 57 15.04 -5.08 -15.07
C PRO A 57 15.40 -3.91 -14.15
N VAL A 58 14.38 -3.37 -13.48
CA VAL A 58 14.54 -2.43 -12.37
C VAL A 58 15.04 -3.17 -11.13
N THR A 59 16.00 -2.59 -10.43
CA THR A 59 16.52 -3.08 -9.14
C THR A 59 16.19 -2.09 -8.02
N MET A 60 16.45 -2.46 -6.76
CA MET A 60 16.21 -1.56 -5.63
C MET A 60 17.18 -0.37 -5.57
N GLU A 61 18.34 -0.48 -6.21
CA GLU A 61 19.31 0.61 -6.31
C GLU A 61 18.72 1.78 -7.10
N ASP A 62 17.90 1.48 -8.10
CA ASP A 62 17.21 2.46 -8.94
C ASP A 62 16.13 3.25 -8.18
N LYS A 63 15.59 2.72 -7.08
CA LYS A 63 14.45 3.31 -6.35
C LYS A 63 14.68 4.76 -5.94
N ARG A 64 15.93 5.13 -5.61
CA ARG A 64 16.28 6.51 -5.21
C ARG A 64 16.11 7.52 -6.35
N SER A 65 16.13 7.06 -7.59
CA SER A 65 15.98 7.87 -8.79
C SER A 65 14.60 7.76 -9.44
N MET A 66 13.66 7.03 -8.80
CA MET A 66 12.30 6.79 -9.30
C MET A 66 11.27 7.42 -8.36
N THR A 67 11.36 8.74 -8.19
CA THR A 67 10.51 9.50 -7.27
C THR A 67 9.02 9.34 -7.62
N TYR A 68 8.65 9.45 -8.89
CA TYR A 68 7.24 9.43 -9.29
C TYR A 68 6.61 8.05 -9.12
N VAL A 69 7.33 6.97 -9.43
CA VAL A 69 6.90 5.59 -9.13
C VAL A 69 6.75 5.39 -7.63
N ALA A 70 7.72 5.83 -6.82
CA ALA A 70 7.65 5.70 -5.37
C ALA A 70 6.43 6.46 -4.80
N ALA A 71 6.20 7.68 -5.29
CA ALA A 71 5.03 8.50 -4.95
C ALA A 71 3.71 7.83 -5.36
N THR A 72 3.67 7.20 -6.53
CA THR A 72 2.50 6.48 -7.05
C THR A 72 2.13 5.33 -6.14
N LEU A 73 3.09 4.50 -5.73
CA LEU A 73 2.85 3.39 -4.80
C LEU A 73 2.37 3.89 -3.43
N LEU A 74 3.02 4.93 -2.88
CA LEU A 74 2.57 5.55 -1.63
C LEU A 74 1.12 6.04 -1.72
N GLU A 75 0.75 6.65 -2.84
CA GLU A 75 -0.61 7.15 -3.04
C GLU A 75 -1.64 6.03 -3.17
N VAL A 76 -1.31 4.95 -3.90
CA VAL A 76 -2.16 3.75 -3.98
C VAL A 76 -2.46 3.22 -2.59
N HIS A 77 -1.41 3.10 -1.76
CA HIS A 77 -1.53 2.53 -0.43
C HIS A 77 -2.26 3.46 0.56
N ARG A 78 -2.26 4.77 0.32
CA ARG A 78 -3.04 5.74 1.10
C ARG A 78 -4.52 5.69 0.73
N ILE A 79 -4.84 5.80 -0.56
CA ILE A 79 -6.22 5.91 -1.05
C ILE A 79 -6.98 4.58 -0.97
N ALA A 80 -6.26 3.47 -1.15
CA ALA A 80 -6.79 2.11 -1.02
C ALA A 80 -5.98 1.36 0.06
N PRO A 81 -6.18 1.69 1.34
CA PRO A 81 -5.41 1.09 2.42
C PRO A 81 -5.77 -0.38 2.56
N ILE A 82 -4.76 -1.24 2.36
CA ILE A 82 -4.95 -2.69 2.34
C ILE A 82 -5.51 -3.19 3.67
N ALA A 83 -5.07 -2.62 4.79
CA ALA A 83 -5.64 -2.85 6.11
C ALA A 83 -6.33 -1.56 6.60
N PRO A 84 -7.64 -1.35 6.34
CA PRO A 84 -8.33 -0.12 6.70
C PRO A 84 -8.57 -0.02 8.22
N ILE A 85 -8.55 -1.16 8.93
CA ILE A 85 -8.61 -1.25 10.38
C ILE A 85 -7.38 -2.02 10.86
N SER A 86 -6.74 -1.56 11.94
CA SER A 86 -5.60 -2.26 12.52
C SER A 86 -6.00 -3.64 13.05
N ALA A 87 -5.02 -4.55 13.14
CA ALA A 87 -5.19 -5.74 13.96
C ALA A 87 -5.61 -5.35 15.39
N PRO A 88 -6.41 -6.17 16.10
CA PRO A 88 -6.83 -5.85 17.46
C PRO A 88 -5.63 -5.72 18.43
N HIS A 89 -5.63 -4.66 19.23
CA HIS A 89 -4.73 -4.45 20.37
C HIS A 89 -5.50 -4.68 21.67
N VAL A 90 -4.78 -4.85 22.78
CA VAL A 90 -5.36 -4.98 24.12
C VAL A 90 -4.65 -4.03 25.07
N ALA A 91 -5.41 -3.28 25.86
CA ALA A 91 -4.85 -2.43 26.92
C ALA A 91 -4.23 -3.30 28.02
N GLU A 92 -2.91 -3.22 28.23
CA GLU A 92 -2.21 -4.03 29.24
C GLU A 92 -2.42 -3.52 30.68
N VAL A 93 -2.82 -2.26 30.82
CA VAL A 93 -3.10 -1.55 32.07
C VAL A 93 -4.30 -0.63 31.88
N ASP A 94 -4.93 -0.21 32.98
CA ASP A 94 -5.90 0.87 32.95
C ASP A 94 -5.20 2.14 32.43
N THR A 95 -5.77 2.76 31.41
CA THR A 95 -5.19 3.92 30.73
C THR A 95 -6.27 4.87 30.25
N THR A 96 -5.89 5.94 29.57
CA THR A 96 -6.81 6.86 28.90
C THR A 96 -6.47 6.99 27.42
N LEU A 97 -7.48 7.18 26.58
CA LEU A 97 -7.32 7.45 25.15
C LEU A 97 -8.36 8.49 24.70
N GLY A 98 -7.90 9.60 24.13
CA GLY A 98 -8.80 10.65 23.64
C GLY A 98 -9.71 11.26 24.72
N GLY A 99 -9.27 11.26 25.98
CA GLY A 99 -10.06 11.74 27.12
C GLY A 99 -11.03 10.71 27.73
N TYR A 100 -11.03 9.47 27.26
CA TYR A 100 -11.85 8.38 27.80
C TYR A 100 -10.99 7.39 28.60
N ASP A 101 -11.55 6.85 29.68
CA ASP A 101 -10.95 5.74 30.42
C ASP A 101 -11.02 4.45 29.59
N VAL A 102 -9.90 3.77 29.47
CA VAL A 102 -9.73 2.49 28.79
C VAL A 102 -9.22 1.49 29.84
N PRO A 103 -10.12 0.69 30.45
CA PRO A 103 -9.72 -0.32 31.42
C PRO A 103 -8.79 -1.37 30.81
N LYS A 104 -7.96 -1.98 31.65
CA LYS A 104 -7.14 -3.13 31.31
C LYS A 104 -7.98 -4.23 30.66
N ASN A 105 -7.40 -4.91 29.69
CA ASN A 105 -8.01 -5.95 28.85
C ASN A 105 -9.05 -5.45 27.84
N THR A 106 -9.26 -4.13 27.71
CA THR A 106 -10.08 -3.57 26.63
C THR A 106 -9.41 -3.83 25.28
N VAL A 107 -10.17 -4.39 24.34
CA VAL A 107 -9.74 -4.57 22.95
C VAL A 107 -9.92 -3.26 22.19
N VAL A 108 -8.87 -2.81 21.51
CA VAL A 108 -8.86 -1.55 20.75
C VAL A 108 -8.38 -1.82 19.33
N SER A 109 -9.12 -1.31 18.35
CA SER A 109 -8.73 -1.31 16.94
C SER A 109 -8.77 0.12 16.42
N PHE A 110 -7.80 0.48 15.58
CA PHE A 110 -7.69 1.81 15.00
C PHE A 110 -8.21 1.79 13.57
N ILE A 111 -9.09 2.73 13.22
CA ILE A 111 -9.58 2.90 11.85
C ILE A 111 -8.53 3.69 11.06
N LEU A 112 -7.54 2.97 10.53
CA LEU A 112 -6.42 3.56 9.79
C LEU A 112 -6.91 4.30 8.53
N LYS A 113 -7.99 3.83 7.90
CA LYS A 113 -8.60 4.47 6.73
C LYS A 113 -8.97 5.92 7.00
N ASP A 114 -9.52 6.21 8.19
CA ASP A 114 -9.94 7.57 8.57
C ASP A 114 -8.73 8.49 8.65
N ALA A 115 -7.64 8.06 9.28
CA ALA A 115 -6.38 8.83 9.32
C ALA A 115 -5.80 9.08 7.91
N LEU A 116 -5.95 8.12 6.99
CA LEU A 116 -5.45 8.21 5.62
C LEU A 116 -6.33 9.05 4.67
N HIS A 117 -7.56 9.36 5.10
CA HIS A 117 -8.53 10.18 4.37
C HIS A 117 -8.95 11.45 5.14
N ASP A 118 -8.36 11.72 6.31
CA ASP A 118 -8.69 12.89 7.12
C ASP A 118 -8.39 14.19 6.33
N PRO A 119 -9.41 15.02 6.03
CA PRO A 119 -9.22 16.26 5.27
C PRO A 119 -8.36 17.30 6.00
N ASN A 120 -8.15 17.16 7.31
CA ASN A 120 -7.22 18.01 8.07
C ASN A 120 -5.74 17.70 7.75
N HIS A 121 -5.46 16.50 7.24
CA HIS A 121 -4.10 16.04 6.92
C HIS A 121 -3.88 15.84 5.41
N TRP A 122 -4.96 15.63 4.65
CA TRP A 122 -4.93 15.29 3.22
C TRP A 122 -5.82 16.22 2.40
N ASP A 123 -5.21 17.10 1.60
CA ASP A 123 -5.97 17.93 0.65
C ASP A 123 -6.58 17.06 -0.45
N ASN A 124 -7.89 17.18 -0.69
CA ASN A 124 -8.66 16.32 -1.59
C ASN A 124 -8.36 14.82 -1.34
N PRO A 125 -8.77 14.25 -0.20
CA PRO A 125 -8.37 12.89 0.20
C PRO A 125 -8.86 11.80 -0.76
N GLU A 126 -9.96 12.05 -1.46
CA GLU A 126 -10.54 11.13 -2.46
C GLU A 126 -9.86 11.21 -3.84
N GLU A 127 -8.98 12.20 -4.06
CA GLU A 127 -8.26 12.38 -5.31
C GLU A 127 -6.98 11.54 -5.30
N PHE A 128 -6.86 10.62 -6.26
CA PHE A 128 -5.61 9.90 -6.51
C PHE A 128 -4.57 10.85 -7.11
N ARG A 129 -3.62 11.29 -6.30
CA ARG A 129 -2.64 12.32 -6.69
C ARG A 129 -1.24 12.00 -6.19
N PRO A 130 -0.41 11.26 -6.95
CA PRO A 130 0.97 10.93 -6.58
C PRO A 130 1.81 12.17 -6.21
N GLU A 131 1.57 13.32 -6.83
CA GLU A 131 2.30 14.57 -6.61
C GLU A 131 2.25 15.05 -5.17
N ARG A 132 1.25 14.64 -4.37
CA ARG A 132 1.17 15.03 -2.95
C ARG A 132 2.34 14.54 -2.11
N TRP A 133 3.09 13.56 -2.62
CA TRP A 133 4.25 12.96 -1.98
C TRP A 133 5.56 13.61 -2.39
N ILE A 134 5.56 14.52 -3.37
CA ILE A 134 6.75 15.05 -4.02
C ILE A 134 6.92 16.52 -3.60
N ASN A 135 8.08 16.86 -3.05
CA ASN A 135 8.42 18.25 -2.74
C ASN A 135 8.97 19.00 -3.98
N GLU A 136 9.25 20.28 -3.81
CA GLU A 136 9.84 21.15 -4.85
C GLU A 136 11.23 20.69 -5.36
N ASN A 137 11.93 19.86 -4.60
CA ASN A 137 13.23 19.28 -4.96
C ASN A 137 13.10 17.90 -5.63
N ASN A 138 11.89 17.46 -5.97
CA ASN A 138 11.61 16.13 -6.51
C ASN A 138 11.99 14.97 -5.55
N GLU A 139 11.83 15.19 -4.24
CA GLU A 139 12.08 14.20 -3.20
C GLU A 139 10.77 13.76 -2.54
N ILE A 140 10.75 12.52 -2.04
CA ILE A 140 9.59 11.98 -1.32
C ILE A 140 9.47 12.61 0.07
N LYS A 141 8.35 13.29 0.32
CA LYS A 141 7.97 13.83 1.63
C LYS A 141 6.79 13.03 2.20
N LYS A 142 7.09 12.12 3.13
CA LYS A 142 6.06 11.38 3.87
C LYS A 142 5.38 12.27 4.91
N LYS A 143 4.06 12.16 5.02
CA LYS A 143 3.26 12.79 6.09
C LYS A 143 3.15 11.86 7.30
N GLU A 144 3.08 12.42 8.50
CA GLU A 144 2.90 11.64 9.74
C GLU A 144 1.59 10.85 9.77
N ALA A 145 0.53 11.39 9.16
CA ALA A 145 -0.77 10.72 9.01
C ALA A 145 -0.73 9.49 8.06
N PHE A 146 0.40 9.21 7.40
CA PHE A 146 0.57 8.00 6.58
C PHE A 146 0.91 6.79 7.44
N VAL A 147 -0.13 6.14 7.96
CA VAL A 147 -0.03 5.04 8.93
C VAL A 147 -0.58 3.69 8.45
N PRO A 148 -0.42 3.30 7.18
CA PRO A 148 -1.13 2.13 6.64
C PRO A 148 -0.56 0.79 7.13
N PHE A 149 0.63 0.80 7.72
CA PHE A 149 1.27 -0.34 8.38
C PHE A 149 1.10 -0.31 9.90
N SER A 150 0.16 0.50 10.41
CA SER A 150 0.04 0.88 11.83
C SER A 150 1.26 1.67 12.34
N LEU A 151 1.34 1.88 13.65
CA LEU A 151 2.42 2.58 14.35
C LEU A 151 2.80 1.88 15.66
N GLY A 152 3.91 2.31 16.25
CA GLY A 152 4.35 1.87 17.58
C GLY A 152 4.97 0.47 17.60
N PRO A 153 5.03 -0.19 18.79
CA PRO A 153 5.72 -1.47 18.97
C PRO A 153 5.17 -2.64 18.13
N ARG A 154 3.96 -2.48 17.56
CA ARG A 154 3.29 -3.47 16.72
C ARG A 154 3.16 -3.00 15.27
N VAL A 155 3.98 -2.04 14.85
CA VAL A 155 4.12 -1.69 13.42
C VAL A 155 4.42 -2.95 12.60
N CYS A 156 3.87 -3.03 11.40
CA CYS A 156 3.98 -4.21 10.53
C CYS A 156 5.44 -4.68 10.40
N ALA A 157 5.71 -5.90 10.85
CA ALA A 157 7.04 -6.51 10.74
C ALA A 157 7.49 -6.70 9.28
N GLY A 158 6.53 -6.83 8.35
CA GLY A 158 6.77 -7.00 6.92
C GLY A 158 6.96 -5.69 6.13
N MET A 159 6.85 -4.51 6.76
CA MET A 159 6.85 -3.21 6.06
C MET A 159 7.99 -3.07 5.05
N SER A 160 9.22 -3.41 5.44
CA SER A 160 10.39 -3.31 4.57
C SER A 160 10.31 -4.26 3.37
N LEU A 161 9.83 -5.49 3.60
CA LEU A 161 9.68 -6.51 2.56
C LEU A 161 8.54 -6.13 1.60
N THR A 162 7.38 -5.71 2.10
CA THR A 162 6.28 -5.21 1.26
C THR A 162 6.73 -4.05 0.38
N ASN A 163 7.48 -3.08 0.92
CA ASN A 163 8.00 -1.94 0.15
C ASN A 163 9.07 -2.32 -0.89
N PHE A 164 9.72 -3.47 -0.71
CA PHE A 164 10.66 -4.05 -1.67
C PHE A 164 9.90 -4.78 -2.78
N GLU A 165 9.05 -5.74 -2.40
CA GLU A 165 8.32 -6.62 -3.32
C GLU A 165 7.39 -5.82 -4.24
N THR A 166 6.62 -4.90 -3.66
CA THR A 166 5.68 -4.08 -4.43
C THR A 166 6.40 -3.17 -5.41
N PHE A 167 7.52 -2.57 -5.02
CA PHE A 167 8.29 -1.70 -5.91
C PHE A 167 8.89 -2.48 -7.09
N ILE A 168 9.53 -3.62 -6.81
CA ILE A 168 10.16 -4.45 -7.85
C ILE A 168 9.11 -5.06 -8.77
N ALA A 169 8.05 -5.65 -8.23
CA ALA A 169 7.00 -6.28 -9.02
C ALA A 169 6.25 -5.22 -9.87
N PHE A 170 5.86 -4.10 -9.27
CA PHE A 170 5.16 -3.03 -9.97
C PHE A 170 5.97 -2.50 -11.16
N THR A 171 7.23 -2.12 -10.92
CA THR A 171 8.07 -1.52 -11.97
C THR A 171 8.38 -2.49 -13.09
N ASN A 172 8.80 -3.72 -12.78
CA ASN A 172 9.17 -4.70 -13.79
C ASN A 172 7.97 -5.23 -14.60
N ILE A 173 6.77 -5.25 -14.01
CA ILE A 173 5.54 -5.53 -14.75
C ILE A 173 5.18 -4.34 -15.65
N LEU A 174 5.19 -3.11 -15.14
CA LEU A 174 4.83 -1.91 -15.91
C LEU A 174 5.82 -1.59 -17.05
N GLN A 175 7.06 -2.06 -16.91
CA GLN A 175 8.09 -2.03 -17.94
C GLN A 175 7.72 -2.86 -19.17
N LYS A 176 7.04 -3.99 -18.98
CA LYS A 176 6.76 -4.99 -20.03
C LYS A 176 5.31 -5.00 -20.49
N TYR A 177 4.41 -4.46 -19.69
CA TYR A 177 2.98 -4.53 -19.94
C TYR A 177 2.31 -3.16 -19.76
N LYS A 178 1.22 -2.98 -20.50
CA LYS A 178 0.29 -1.87 -20.37
C LYS A 178 -0.98 -2.36 -19.69
N MET A 179 -1.41 -1.62 -18.67
CA MET A 179 -2.68 -1.85 -17.97
C MET A 179 -3.75 -0.99 -18.63
N GLU A 180 -4.85 -1.60 -19.06
CA GLU A 180 -5.94 -0.91 -19.76
C GLU A 180 -7.30 -1.23 -19.14
N LYS A 181 -8.23 -0.29 -19.29
CA LYS A 181 -9.63 -0.50 -18.90
C LYS A 181 -10.23 -1.64 -19.73
N PRO A 182 -11.12 -2.48 -19.16
CA PRO A 182 -11.85 -3.46 -19.93
C PRO A 182 -12.83 -2.77 -20.89
N ASP A 183 -13.06 -3.36 -22.07
CA ASP A 183 -13.88 -2.74 -23.13
C ASP A 183 -15.39 -2.74 -22.80
N GLU A 184 -15.86 -3.76 -22.08
CA GLU A 184 -17.30 -4.04 -21.92
C GLU A 184 -17.83 -3.84 -20.50
N THR A 185 -16.94 -3.67 -19.51
CA THR A 185 -17.32 -3.55 -18.10
C THR A 185 -16.93 -2.18 -17.56
N PRO A 186 -17.85 -1.41 -16.96
CA PRO A 186 -17.49 -0.19 -16.27
C PRO A 186 -16.47 -0.46 -15.16
N MET A 187 -15.32 0.21 -15.23
CA MET A 187 -14.31 0.15 -14.18
C MET A 187 -14.73 0.99 -12.98
N THR A 188 -14.72 0.40 -11.79
CA THR A 188 -14.93 1.08 -10.51
C THR A 188 -13.68 1.01 -9.65
N MET A 189 -13.48 2.00 -8.77
CA MET A 189 -12.45 1.97 -7.72
C MET A 189 -13.06 1.73 -6.34
N GLU A 190 -14.33 1.33 -6.29
CA GLU A 190 -14.97 0.90 -5.07
C GLU A 190 -14.27 -0.33 -4.53
N GLY A 191 -13.95 -0.29 -3.25
CA GLY A 191 -13.48 -1.44 -2.51
C GLY A 191 -14.46 -1.79 -1.40
N ARG A 192 -14.40 -3.04 -0.97
CA ARG A 192 -15.14 -3.57 0.16
C ARG A 192 -14.16 -4.10 1.20
N GLN A 193 -14.48 -3.89 2.46
CA GLN A 193 -13.71 -4.49 3.53
C GLN A 193 -14.16 -5.95 3.73
N THR A 194 -13.20 -6.87 3.71
CA THR A 194 -13.39 -8.29 4.00
C THR A 194 -12.48 -8.69 5.14
N GLY A 195 -13.03 -8.77 6.36
CA GLY A 195 -12.22 -8.96 7.56
C GLY A 195 -11.26 -7.80 7.78
N ILE A 196 -9.96 -8.07 7.77
CA ILE A 196 -8.91 -7.05 7.95
C ILE A 196 -8.45 -6.42 6.63
N THR A 197 -8.83 -6.96 5.47
CA THR A 197 -8.34 -6.46 4.17
C THR A 197 -9.37 -5.63 3.42
N TYR A 198 -8.91 -4.67 2.61
CA TYR A 198 -9.72 -3.88 1.68
C TYR A 198 -9.47 -4.35 0.24
N ILE A 199 -10.48 -4.96 -0.36
CA ILE A 199 -10.39 -5.56 -1.69
C ILE A 199 -11.22 -4.78 -2.70
N PRO A 200 -10.81 -4.70 -3.97
CA PRO A 200 -11.64 -4.10 -5.01
C PRO A 200 -12.92 -4.91 -5.21
N VAL A 201 -14.01 -4.23 -5.53
CA VAL A 201 -15.28 -4.89 -5.92
C VAL A 201 -15.16 -5.54 -7.29
N SER A 202 -14.34 -4.97 -8.18
CA SER A 202 -13.96 -5.54 -9.47
C SER A 202 -12.49 -5.21 -9.76
N ASP A 203 -11.74 -6.21 -10.20
CA ASP A 203 -10.33 -6.13 -10.56
C ASP A 203 -10.06 -6.44 -12.04
N ASN A 204 -11.11 -6.40 -12.86
CA ASN A 204 -11.03 -6.68 -14.29
C ASN A 204 -10.26 -5.56 -15.03
N ILE A 205 -9.06 -5.89 -15.52
CA ILE A 205 -8.25 -5.05 -16.39
C ILE A 205 -7.70 -5.87 -17.57
N ARG A 206 -7.41 -5.19 -18.68
CA ARG A 206 -6.67 -5.79 -19.79
C ARG A 206 -5.17 -5.54 -19.58
N VAL A 207 -4.36 -6.59 -19.70
CA VAL A 207 -2.90 -6.51 -19.62
C VAL A 207 -2.33 -6.80 -21.01
N VAL A 208 -1.73 -5.80 -21.64
CA VAL A 208 -1.22 -5.88 -23.02
C VAL A 208 0.30 -5.86 -23.01
N PRO A 209 1.00 -6.84 -23.62
CA PRO A 209 2.45 -6.77 -23.81
C PRO A 209 2.86 -5.53 -24.62
N LEU A 210 3.98 -4.92 -24.25
CA LEU A 210 4.58 -3.78 -24.97
C LEU A 210 5.55 -4.22 -26.06
#